data_AF-A0A349JYS5-F1
#
_entry.id   AF-A0A349JYS5-F1
#
_cell.length_a   1.000
_cell.length_b   1.000
_cell.length_c   1.000
_cell.angle_alpha   90.00
_cell.angle_beta   90.00
_cell.angle_gamma   90.00
#
_symmetry.space_group_name_H-M   'P 1'
#
loop_
_entity.id
_entity.type
_entity.pdbx_description
1 polymer ?
#
loop_
_entity_poly.entity_id
_entity_poly.type
_entity_poly.pdbx_seq_one_letter_code
_entity_poly.pdbx_strand_id
1 'polypeptide(L)'
;FIYKRLEAKRLKPNGPASRRELIRRASFDITGLPPTLEEVEAFENDKSPGAWEKVIDRLLASPHYGEKWARHWLDIVRYAE
;
A
#
# COMPACT_ATOMS: atom_id res chain seq x y z
N PHE A 1 1.71 -24.88 1.16
CA PHE A 1 3.14 -25.02 0.79
C PHE A 1 4.07 -24.21 1.71
N ILE A 2 3.91 -22.89 1.86
CA ILE A 2 4.80 -22.07 2.71
C ILE A 2 4.64 -22.34 4.21
N TYR A 3 3.40 -22.39 4.73
CA TYR A 3 3.15 -22.65 6.16
C TYR A 3 3.81 -23.94 6.67
N LYS A 4 3.75 -25.04 5.89
CA LYS A 4 4.45 -26.31 6.21
C LYS A 4 5.97 -26.14 6.36
N ARG A 5 6.60 -25.31 5.53
CA ARG A 5 8.06 -25.06 5.60
C ARG A 5 8.43 -24.20 6.80
N LEU A 6 7.57 -23.25 7.18
CA LEU A 6 7.75 -22.43 8.38
C LEU A 6 7.65 -23.29 9.65
N GLU A 7 6.64 -24.16 9.72
CA GLU A 7 6.42 -25.08 10.84
C GLU A 7 7.60 -26.05 11.03
N ALA A 8 8.09 -26.66 9.94
CA ALA A 8 9.25 -27.56 9.98
C ALA A 8 10.52 -26.84 10.51
N LYS A 9 10.63 -25.53 10.27
CA LYS A 9 11.72 -24.68 10.77
C LYS A 9 11.40 -24.03 12.13
N ARG A 10 10.26 -24.34 12.75
CA ARG A 10 9.76 -23.74 14.00
C ARG A 10 9.65 -22.21 13.93
N LEU A 11 9.38 -21.67 12.74
CA LEU A 11 9.19 -20.25 12.49
C LEU A 11 7.70 -19.91 12.49
N LYS A 12 7.35 -18.78 13.12
CA LYS A 12 5.99 -18.24 13.08
C LYS A 12 5.88 -17.19 11.98
N PRO A 13 4.81 -17.20 11.17
CA PRO A 13 4.52 -16.09 10.26
C PRO A 13 4.30 -14.80 11.04
N ASN A 14 4.64 -13.67 10.43
CA ASN A 14 4.24 -12.38 10.95
C ASN A 14 2.71 -12.25 10.91
N GLY A 15 2.14 -11.60 11.93
CA GLY A 15 0.74 -11.25 11.94
C GLY A 15 0.39 -10.24 10.84
N PRO A 16 -0.92 -10.00 10.61
CA PRO A 16 -1.36 -8.90 9.76
C PRO A 16 -0.77 -7.58 10.23
N ALA A 17 -0.41 -6.72 9.26
CA ALA A 17 0.04 -5.38 9.57
C ALA A 17 -1.07 -4.58 10.27
N SER A 18 -0.68 -3.68 11.17
CA SER A 18 -1.61 -2.74 11.79
C SER A 18 -2.21 -1.80 10.74
N ARG A 19 -3.38 -1.20 11.04
CA ARG A 19 -4.02 -0.24 10.13
C ARG A 19 -3.09 0.92 9.76
N ARG A 20 -2.34 1.43 10.73
CA ARG A 20 -1.32 2.47 10.53
C ARG A 20 -0.23 2.05 9.54
N GLU A 21 0.29 0.84 9.69
CA GLU A 21 1.29 0.30 8.77
C GLU A 21 0.72 0.10 7.37
N LEU A 22 -0.52 -0.39 7.27
CA LEU A 22 -1.19 -0.62 5.99
C LEU A 22 -1.38 0.67 5.20
N ILE A 23 -1.98 1.71 5.78
CA ILE A 23 -2.18 2.98 5.07
C ILE A 23 -0.85 3.63 4.68
N ARG A 24 0.15 3.59 5.58
CA ARG A 24 1.47 4.12 5.26
C ARG A 24 2.11 3.40 4.08
N ARG A 25 2.08 2.06 4.07
CA ARG A 25 2.62 1.25 2.95
C ARG A 25 1.88 1.57 1.65
N ALA A 26 0.55 1.52 1.66
CA ALA A 26 -0.25 1.79 0.46
C ALA A 26 -0.03 3.19 -0.11
N SER A 27 0.05 4.24 0.71
CA SER A 27 0.33 5.59 0.20
C SER A 27 1.70 5.65 -0.49
N PHE A 28 2.75 5.13 0.13
CA PHE A 28 4.06 5.09 -0.51
C PHE A 28 4.05 4.20 -1.77
N ASP A 29 3.35 3.08 -1.77
CA ASP A 29 3.31 2.14 -2.88
C ASP A 29 2.45 2.64 -4.05
N ILE A 30 1.43 3.45 -3.81
CA ILE A 30 0.51 3.92 -4.85
C ILE A 30 0.87 5.34 -5.32
N THR A 31 1.10 6.27 -4.40
CA THR A 31 1.36 7.69 -4.73
C THR A 31 2.82 8.09 -4.54
N GLY A 32 3.59 7.33 -3.77
CA GLY A 32 4.99 7.67 -3.47
C GLY A 32 5.13 8.70 -2.35
N LEU A 33 4.02 9.07 -1.72
CA LEU A 33 3.94 10.09 -0.68
C LEU A 33 3.46 9.45 0.64
N PRO A 34 3.85 10.01 1.80
CA PRO A 34 3.26 9.60 3.07
C PRO A 34 1.76 9.98 3.13
N PRO A 35 0.93 9.24 3.88
CA PRO A 35 -0.43 9.70 4.19
C PRO A 35 -0.38 10.92 5.12
N THR A 36 -1.45 11.72 5.12
CA THR A 36 -1.60 12.78 6.15
C THR A 36 -2.03 12.19 7.49
N LEU A 37 -1.91 12.97 8.57
CA LEU A 37 -2.35 12.53 9.89
C LEU A 37 -3.85 12.23 9.92
N GLU A 38 -4.65 13.10 9.28
CA GLU A 38 -6.11 12.98 9.20
C GLU A 38 -6.52 11.74 8.43
N GLU A 39 -5.80 11.39 7.36
CA GLU A 39 -6.06 10.17 6.60
C GLU A 39 -5.77 8.91 7.42
N VAL A 40 -4.71 8.93 8.24
CA VAL A 40 -4.39 7.82 9.15
C VAL A 40 -5.48 7.68 10.20
N GLU A 41 -5.86 8.77 10.87
CA GLU A 41 -6.89 8.76 11.91
C GLU A 41 -8.25 8.33 11.35
N ALA A 42 -8.64 8.84 10.18
CA ALA A 42 -9.87 8.44 9.51
C ALA A 42 -9.88 6.94 9.21
N PHE A 43 -8.78 6.39 8.69
CA PHE A 43 -8.69 4.96 8.42
C PHE A 43 -8.63 4.12 9.71
N GLU A 44 -7.92 4.55 10.75
CA GLU A 44 -7.85 3.82 12.02
C GLU A 44 -9.23 3.72 12.69
N ASN A 45 -10.05 4.76 12.55
CA ASN A 45 -11.37 4.83 13.17
C ASN A 45 -12.51 4.25 12.30
N ASP A 46 -12.31 4.09 10.99
CA ASP A 46 -13.32 3.47 10.12
C ASP A 46 -13.39 1.94 10.33
N LYS A 47 -14.39 1.51 11.11
CA LYS A 47 -14.67 0.09 11.39
C LYS A 47 -15.57 -0.58 10.35
N SER A 48 -15.93 0.13 9.27
CA SER A 48 -16.74 -0.47 8.22
C SER A 48 -15.97 -1.59 7.49
N PRO A 49 -16.67 -2.64 7.02
CA PRO A 49 -16.04 -3.75 6.34
C PRO A 49 -15.34 -3.37 5.03
N GLY A 50 -15.66 -2.20 4.46
CA GLY A 50 -15.05 -1.66 3.23
C GLY A 50 -14.03 -0.53 3.45
N ALA A 51 -13.56 -0.34 4.69
CA ALA A 51 -12.70 0.78 5.04
C ALA A 51 -11.36 0.76 4.28
N TRP A 52 -10.84 -0.44 3.96
CA TRP A 52 -9.58 -0.58 3.24
C TRP A 52 -9.73 -0.24 1.76
N GLU A 53 -10.78 -0.75 1.14
CA GLU A 53 -11.14 -0.51 -0.26
C GLU A 53 -11.30 0.98 -0.52
N LYS A 54 -11.99 1.71 0.37
CA LYS A 54 -12.11 3.18 0.29
C LYS A 54 -10.76 3.90 0.27
N VAL A 55 -9.79 3.44 1.07
CA VAL A 55 -8.43 4.03 1.08
C VAL A 55 -7.75 3.79 -0.26
N ILE A 56 -7.81 2.56 -0.78
CA ILE A 56 -7.21 2.22 -2.08
C ILE A 56 -7.85 3.02 -3.20
N ASP A 57 -9.18 3.10 -3.26
CA ASP A 57 -9.92 3.85 -4.27
C ASP A 57 -9.52 5.34 -4.26
N ARG A 58 -9.42 5.94 -3.06
CA ARG A 58 -8.97 7.33 -2.90
C ARG A 58 -7.54 7.52 -3.42
N LEU A 59 -6.62 6.60 -3.10
CA LEU A 59 -5.22 6.69 -3.51
C LEU A 59 -5.08 6.55 -5.03
N LEU A 60 -5.82 5.63 -5.64
CA LEU A 60 -5.83 5.42 -7.10
C LEU A 60 -6.45 6.61 -7.86
N ALA A 61 -7.44 7.28 -7.26
CA ALA A 61 -8.05 8.48 -7.82
C ALA A 61 -7.18 9.75 -7.68
N SER A 62 -6.09 9.70 -6.91
CA SER A 62 -5.19 10.85 -6.72
C SER A 62 -4.38 11.15 -7.99
N PRO A 63 -4.18 12.43 -8.37
CA PRO A 63 -3.24 12.81 -9.42
C PRO A 63 -1.82 12.26 -9.18
N HIS A 64 -1.41 12.14 -7.92
CA HIS A 64 -0.09 11.63 -7.54
C HIS A 64 0.13 10.16 -7.93
N TYR A 65 -0.94 9.37 -8.06
CA TYR A 65 -0.85 8.02 -8.60
C TYR A 65 -0.35 8.07 -10.06
N GLY A 66 -0.96 8.92 -10.88
CA GLY A 66 -0.55 9.13 -12.27
C GLY A 66 0.89 9.65 -12.37
N GLU A 67 1.25 10.62 -11.53
CA GLU A 67 2.62 11.16 -11.46
C GLU A 67 3.66 10.10 -11.08
N LYS A 68 3.36 9.25 -10.09
CA LYS A 68 4.25 8.16 -9.68
C LYS A 68 4.47 7.17 -10.82
N TRP A 69 3.40 6.73 -11.47
CA TRP A 69 3.49 5.75 -12.56
C TRP A 69 4.14 6.32 -13.81
N ALA A 70 3.90 7.60 -14.13
CA ALA A 70 4.54 8.26 -15.25
C ALA A 70 6.08 8.22 -15.13
N ARG A 71 6.63 8.34 -13.92
CA ARG A 71 8.08 8.21 -13.69
C ARG A 71 8.64 6.88 -14.20
N HIS A 72 7.98 5.77 -13.86
CA HIS A 72 8.41 4.44 -14.29
C HIS A 72 8.36 4.26 -15.81
N TRP A 73 7.37 4.89 -16.47
CA TRP A 73 7.28 4.87 -17.93
C TRP A 73 8.34 5.74 -18.59
N LEU A 74 8.54 6.97 -18.11
CA LEU A 74 9.53 7.91 -18.65
C LEU A 74 10.96 7.35 -18.60
N ASP A 75 11.27 6.53 -17.59
CA ASP A 75 12.56 5.83 -17.50
C ASP A 75 12.75 4.83 -18.66
N ILE A 76 11.68 4.21 -19.15
CA ILE A 76 11.73 3.19 -20.23
C ILE A 76 11.70 3.85 -21.61
N VAL A 77 10.87 4.88 -21.81
CA VAL A 77 10.66 5.48 -23.15
C VAL A 77 11.96 6.06 -23.74
N ARG A 78 12.92 6.47 -22.90
CA ARG A 78 14.19 7.05 -23.35
C ARG A 78 15.19 6.02 -23.90
N TYR A 79 15.02 4.74 -23.59
CA TYR A 79 15.97 3.67 -23.96
C TYR A 79 15.33 2.57 -24.82
N ALA A 80 14.12 2.81 -25.34
CA ALA A 80 13.37 1.84 -26.15
C ALA A 80 13.71 1.87 -27.65
N GLU A 81 14.87 2.43 -28.04
CA GLU A 81 15.41 2.36 -29.41
C GLU A 81 16.47 1.26 -29.56
#